data_AF-A0A7S2B6T3-F1
#
_entry.id   AF-A0A7S2B6T3-F1
#
_cell.length_a   1.000
_cell.length_b   1.000
_cell.length_c   1.000
_cell.angle_alpha   90.00
_cell.angle_beta   90.00
_cell.angle_gamma   90.00
#
_symmetry.space_group_name_H-M   'P 1'
#
loop_
_entity.id
_entity.type
_entity.pdbx_description
1 polymer ?
#
loop_
_entity_poly.entity_id
_entity_poly.type
_entity_poly.pdbx_seq_one_letter_code
_entity_poly.pdbx_strand_id
1 'polypeptide(L)'
;DPNVIAADLLAQAEHDVEARPILVCTDEQLIDEVNVELQQQLSVLPTAPVAREAVKKGFAVLVSDVDEAIAISDRIGPEHLEIQTAEHDAVAKRCSNYGGLFVGEIAAEVLGDYGAGP
;
A
#
# COMPACT_ATOMS: atom_id res chain seq x y z
N ASP A 1 -7.06 -1.34 -8.68
CA ASP A 1 -7.29 -2.76 -8.99
C ASP A 1 -6.85 -3.59 -7.78
N PRO A 2 -7.68 -4.51 -7.22
CA PRO A 2 -7.30 -5.30 -6.06
C PRO A 2 -6.03 -6.13 -6.24
N ASN A 3 -5.74 -6.59 -7.46
CA ASN A 3 -4.54 -7.38 -7.75
C ASN A 3 -3.27 -6.53 -7.65
N VAL A 4 -3.33 -5.30 -8.19
CA VAL A 4 -2.22 -4.33 -8.13
C VAL A 4 -1.96 -3.92 -6.68
N ILE A 5 -3.00 -3.52 -5.94
CA ILE A 5 -2.87 -3.12 -4.53
C ILE A 5 -2.26 -4.26 -3.69
N ALA A 6 -2.71 -5.50 -3.88
CA ALA A 6 -2.14 -6.65 -3.17
C ALA A 6 -0.66 -6.88 -3.53
N ALA A 7 -0.28 -6.67 -4.79
CA ALA A 7 1.11 -6.80 -5.23
C ALA A 7 2.01 -5.74 -4.58
N ASP A 8 1.56 -4.47 -4.52
CA ASP A 8 2.33 -3.39 -3.89
C ASP A 8 2.47 -3.61 -2.37
N LEU A 9 1.40 -4.02 -1.68
CA LEU A 9 1.48 -4.38 -0.25
C LEU A 9 2.47 -5.53 0.00
N LEU A 10 2.56 -6.49 -0.94
CA LEU A 10 3.49 -7.61 -0.83
C LEU A 10 4.92 -7.24 -1.18
N ALA A 11 5.14 -6.29 -2.09
CA ALA A 11 6.46 -5.77 -2.42
C ALA A 11 7.16 -5.29 -1.15
N GLN A 12 6.51 -4.43 -0.35
CA GLN A 12 7.10 -4.01 0.92
C GLN A 12 7.15 -5.13 1.97
N ALA A 13 6.15 -6.01 2.00
CA ALA A 13 6.09 -7.10 2.99
C ALA A 13 7.21 -8.15 2.81
N GLU A 14 7.68 -8.37 1.58
CA GLU A 14 8.69 -9.40 1.32
C GLU A 14 10.12 -9.02 1.71
N HIS A 15 10.39 -7.72 1.93
CA HIS A 15 11.71 -7.22 2.28
C HIS A 15 12.10 -7.43 3.75
N ASP A 16 11.15 -7.29 4.70
CA ASP A 16 11.40 -7.39 6.15
C ASP A 16 10.18 -7.95 6.90
N VAL A 17 10.40 -8.87 7.84
CA VAL A 17 9.35 -9.39 8.74
C VAL A 17 8.78 -8.31 9.68
N GLU A 18 9.51 -7.21 9.90
CA GLU A 18 9.06 -6.05 10.66
C GLU A 18 8.29 -5.03 9.82
N ALA A 19 8.23 -5.20 8.50
CA ALA A 19 7.41 -4.39 7.62
C ALA A 19 5.92 -4.47 8.03
N ARG A 20 5.21 -3.38 7.77
CA ARG A 20 3.78 -3.24 8.11
C ARG A 20 3.04 -2.68 6.90
N PRO A 21 2.53 -3.54 6.01
CA PRO A 21 1.72 -3.09 4.89
C PRO A 21 0.39 -2.54 5.42
N ILE A 22 0.03 -1.32 5.03
CA ILE A 22 -1.19 -0.65 5.48
C ILE A 22 -2.00 -0.22 4.25
N LEU A 23 -3.28 -0.60 4.22
CA LEU A 23 -4.24 -0.14 3.22
C LEU A 23 -5.21 0.84 3.86
N VAL A 24 -5.34 2.06 3.32
CA VAL A 24 -6.39 3.00 3.71
C VAL A 24 -7.34 3.15 2.54
N CYS A 25 -8.61 2.81 2.71
CA CYS A 25 -9.55 2.68 1.60
C CYS A 25 -10.95 3.14 1.99
N THR A 26 -11.70 3.70 1.03
CA THR A 26 -13.09 4.14 1.21
C THR A 26 -14.11 3.05 0.88
N ASP A 27 -13.65 1.90 0.38
CA ASP A 27 -14.51 0.83 -0.14
C ASP A 27 -14.20 -0.49 0.58
N GLU A 28 -15.17 -0.96 1.36
CA GLU A 28 -15.09 -2.23 2.11
C GLU A 28 -14.98 -3.43 1.17
N GLN A 29 -15.67 -3.41 0.04
CA GLN A 29 -15.62 -4.51 -0.92
C GLN A 29 -14.23 -4.60 -1.56
N LEU A 30 -13.61 -3.46 -1.88
CA LEU A 30 -12.24 -3.45 -2.40
C LEU A 30 -11.24 -4.00 -1.37
N ILE A 31 -11.41 -3.70 -0.07
CA ILE A 31 -10.58 -4.29 0.99
C ILE A 31 -10.71 -5.82 1.00
N ASP A 32 -11.93 -6.34 0.91
CA ASP A 32 -12.18 -7.79 0.87
C ASP A 32 -11.54 -8.44 -0.37
N GLU A 33 -11.67 -7.80 -1.54
CA GLU A 33 -11.04 -8.26 -2.78
C GLU A 33 -9.51 -8.26 -2.69
N VAL A 34 -8.90 -7.22 -2.11
CA VAL A 34 -7.45 -7.16 -1.85
C VAL A 34 -7.01 -8.30 -0.90
N ASN A 35 -7.78 -8.59 0.14
CA ASN A 35 -7.48 -9.70 1.05
C ASN A 35 -7.47 -11.05 0.34
N VAL A 36 -8.39 -11.27 -0.61
CA VAL A 36 -8.40 -12.48 -1.44
C VAL A 36 -7.14 -12.54 -2.31
N GLU A 37 -6.78 -11.46 -2.98
CA GLU A 37 -5.58 -11.38 -3.82
C GLU A 37 -4.29 -11.59 -3.01
N LEU A 38 -4.19 -11.02 -1.81
CA LEU A 38 -3.07 -11.25 -0.90
C LEU A 38 -2.88 -12.75 -0.61
N GLN A 39 -3.96 -13.49 -0.33
CA GLN A 39 -3.87 -14.94 -0.10
C GLN A 39 -3.42 -15.71 -1.34
N GLN A 40 -3.94 -15.33 -2.53
CA GLN A 40 -3.57 -15.97 -3.79
C GLN A 40 -2.09 -15.73 -4.11
N GLN A 41 -1.62 -14.48 -4.03
CA GLN A 41 -0.25 -14.11 -4.34
C GLN A 41 0.74 -14.72 -3.32
N LEU A 42 0.43 -14.70 -2.01
CA LEU A 42 1.22 -15.36 -0.96
C LEU A 42 1.32 -16.88 -1.11
N SER A 43 0.44 -17.52 -1.90
CA SER A 43 0.51 -18.96 -2.14
C SER A 43 1.61 -19.36 -3.13
N VAL A 44 2.02 -18.42 -3.99
CA VAL A 44 3.01 -18.64 -5.05
C VAL A 44 4.30 -17.82 -4.86
N LEU A 45 4.28 -16.83 -3.96
CA LEU A 45 5.41 -15.94 -3.70
C LEU A 45 6.61 -16.70 -3.08
N PRO A 46 7.81 -16.67 -3.69
CA PRO A 46 8.99 -17.36 -3.15
C PRO A 46 9.40 -16.90 -1.75
N THR A 47 9.19 -15.61 -1.45
CA THR A 47 9.48 -14.93 -0.19
C THR A 47 8.31 -14.99 0.81
N ALA A 48 7.26 -15.78 0.52
CA ALA A 48 6.08 -15.92 1.37
C ALA A 48 6.36 -16.14 2.88
N PRO A 49 7.40 -16.86 3.32
CA PRO A 49 7.70 -16.98 4.74
C PRO A 49 7.95 -15.63 5.44
N VAL A 50 8.58 -14.67 4.76
CA VAL A 50 8.84 -13.31 5.29
C VAL A 50 7.57 -12.47 5.17
N ALA A 51 7.00 -12.41 3.97
CA ALA A 51 5.80 -11.60 3.70
C ALA A 51 4.62 -11.97 4.59
N ARG A 52 4.42 -13.26 4.92
CA ARG A 52 3.36 -13.68 5.85
C ARG A 52 3.53 -13.13 7.26
N GLU A 53 4.75 -12.96 7.76
CA GLU A 53 4.96 -12.39 9.09
C GLU A 53 4.72 -10.87 9.09
N ALA A 54 5.13 -10.18 8.02
CA ALA A 54 4.86 -8.76 7.83
C ALA A 54 3.36 -8.47 7.68
N VAL A 55 2.66 -9.21 6.80
CA VAL A 55 1.21 -9.02 6.54
C VAL A 55 0.37 -9.20 7.81
N LYS A 56 0.74 -10.10 8.73
CA LYS A 56 0.05 -10.23 10.04
C LYS A 56 0.12 -8.98 10.91
N LYS A 57 1.15 -8.15 10.73
CA LYS A 57 1.35 -6.89 11.45
C LYS A 57 0.73 -5.70 10.71
N GLY A 58 0.42 -5.88 9.44
CA GLY A 58 -0.33 -4.95 8.62
C GLY A 58 -1.80 -4.86 9.00
N PHE A 59 -2.50 -3.89 8.44
CA PHE A 59 -3.93 -3.70 8.65
C PHE A 59 -4.55 -2.86 7.53
N ALA A 60 -5.86 -3.02 7.35
CA ALA A 60 -6.65 -2.13 6.52
C ALA A 60 -7.44 -1.14 7.39
N VAL A 61 -7.66 0.07 6.89
CA VAL A 61 -8.48 1.10 7.52
C VAL A 61 -9.56 1.51 6.52
N LEU A 62 -10.81 1.19 6.86
CA LEU A 62 -11.96 1.70 6.15
C LEU A 62 -12.25 3.14 6.61
N VAL A 63 -12.33 4.06 5.66
CA VAL A 63 -12.61 5.48 5.90
C VAL A 63 -13.82 5.93 5.10
N SER A 64 -14.41 7.06 5.50
CA SER A 64 -15.62 7.59 4.87
C SER A 64 -15.33 8.29 3.56
N ASP A 65 -14.16 8.94 3.45
CA ASP A 65 -13.75 9.71 2.29
C ASP A 65 -12.22 9.86 2.20
N VAL A 66 -11.77 10.51 1.12
CA VAL A 66 -10.36 10.75 0.83
C VAL A 66 -9.73 11.74 1.83
N ASP A 67 -10.50 12.64 2.43
CA ASP A 67 -9.98 13.61 3.40
C ASP A 67 -9.56 12.90 4.69
N GLU A 68 -10.38 11.95 5.14
CA GLU A 68 -10.05 11.06 6.24
C GLU A 68 -8.87 10.16 5.89
N ALA A 69 -8.80 9.63 4.66
CA ALA A 69 -7.65 8.84 4.20
C ALA A 69 -6.32 9.61 4.32
N ILE A 70 -6.30 10.86 3.85
CA ILE A 70 -5.13 11.75 3.94
C ILE A 70 -4.76 12.00 5.40
N ALA A 71 -5.74 12.31 6.26
CA ALA A 71 -5.48 12.59 7.67
C ALA A 71 -4.89 11.38 8.42
N ILE A 72 -5.36 10.17 8.09
CA ILE A 72 -4.82 8.93 8.66
C ILE A 72 -3.40 8.66 8.15
N SER A 73 -3.17 8.81 6.84
CA SER A 73 -1.84 8.65 6.24
C SER A 73 -0.83 9.63 6.86
N ASP A 74 -1.17 10.91 6.95
CA ASP A 74 -0.31 11.94 7.53
C ASP A 74 -0.02 11.71 9.02
N ARG A 75 -0.96 11.09 9.74
CA ARG A 75 -0.76 10.72 11.15
C ARG A 75 0.17 9.51 11.30
N ILE A 76 0.10 8.56 10.37
CA ILE A 76 0.99 7.40 10.33
C ILE A 76 2.40 7.84 9.96
N GLY A 77 2.54 8.74 8.97
CA GLY A 77 3.83 9.18 8.44
C GLY A 77 4.62 8.02 7.82
N PRO A 78 4.07 7.33 6.80
CA PRO A 78 4.67 6.12 6.25
C PRO A 78 6.01 6.43 5.58
N GLU A 79 6.93 5.45 5.59
CA GLU A 79 8.19 5.54 4.83
C GLU A 79 7.89 5.66 3.34
N HIS A 80 6.99 4.83 2.81
CA HIS A 80 6.50 4.90 1.44
C HIS A 80 4.99 5.11 1.43
N LEU A 81 4.53 6.15 0.75
CA LEU A 81 3.12 6.44 0.51
C LEU A 81 2.80 6.22 -0.96
N GLU A 82 1.86 5.33 -1.24
CA GLU A 82 1.31 5.15 -2.57
C GLU A 82 -0.12 5.68 -2.67
N ILE A 83 -0.43 6.39 -3.75
CA ILE A 83 -1.75 6.98 -4.00
C ILE A 83 -2.35 6.39 -5.26
N GLN A 84 -3.25 5.43 -5.07
CA GLN A 84 -4.06 4.80 -6.12
C GLN A 84 -5.51 5.32 -6.08
N THR A 85 -5.72 6.56 -6.51
CA THR A 85 -7.06 7.18 -6.59
C THR A 85 -7.28 7.83 -7.96
N ALA A 86 -8.54 8.08 -8.31
CA ALA A 86 -8.90 8.72 -9.59
C ALA A 86 -8.33 10.16 -9.71
N GLU A 87 -8.21 10.87 -8.58
CA GLU A 87 -7.65 12.23 -8.51
C GLU A 87 -6.27 12.25 -7.84
N HIS A 88 -5.42 11.26 -8.15
CA HIS A 88 -4.14 11.02 -7.48
C HIS A 88 -3.27 12.28 -7.32
N ASP A 89 -3.20 13.15 -8.34
CA ASP A 89 -2.41 14.40 -8.28
C ASP A 89 -2.96 15.42 -7.27
N ALA A 90 -4.29 15.46 -7.11
CA ALA A 90 -4.93 16.36 -6.16
C ALA A 90 -4.78 15.84 -4.73
N VAL A 91 -4.87 14.51 -4.55
CA VAL A 91 -4.63 13.85 -3.25
C VAL A 91 -3.17 14.00 -2.82
N ALA A 92 -2.22 13.74 -3.73
CA ALA A 92 -0.78 13.86 -3.51
C ALA A 92 -0.37 15.24 -2.97
N LYS A 93 -0.95 16.32 -3.51
CA LYS A 93 -0.67 17.70 -3.08
C LYS A 93 -1.14 18.03 -1.65
N ARG A 94 -1.97 17.16 -1.06
CA ARG A 94 -2.58 17.38 0.25
C ARG A 94 -1.94 16.53 1.34
N CYS A 95 -1.25 15.45 0.97
CA CYS A 95 -0.44 14.65 1.90
C CYS A 95 0.82 15.43 2.29
N SER A 96 1.15 15.42 3.58
CA SER A 96 2.22 16.24 4.16
C SER A 96 3.32 15.42 4.83
N ASN A 97 3.03 14.19 5.29
CA ASN A 97 3.98 13.39 6.05
C ASN A 97 4.18 12.01 5.40
N TYR A 98 5.29 11.84 4.69
CA TYR A 98 5.75 10.57 4.11
C TYR A 98 7.27 10.64 3.85
N GLY A 99 7.94 9.50 3.72
CA GLY A 99 9.35 9.44 3.29
C GLY A 99 9.51 9.55 1.78
N GLY A 100 8.83 8.68 1.04
CA GLY A 100 8.73 8.64 -0.42
C GLY A 100 7.28 8.58 -0.88
N LEU A 101 6.99 9.17 -2.04
CA LEU A 101 5.64 9.27 -2.57
C LEU A 101 5.57 8.70 -4.00
N PHE A 102 4.62 7.79 -4.18
CA PHE A 102 4.32 7.09 -5.44
C PHE A 102 2.90 7.44 -5.87
N VAL A 103 2.71 7.95 -7.08
CA VAL A 103 1.43 8.56 -7.52
C VAL A 103 0.93 7.91 -8.81
N GLY A 104 -0.27 7.32 -8.74
CA GLY A 104 -0.97 6.69 -9.86
C GLY A 104 -0.64 5.20 -10.04
N GLU A 105 -1.50 4.48 -10.78
CA GLU A 105 -1.46 3.02 -10.93
C GLU A 105 -0.20 2.45 -11.61
N ILE A 106 0.65 3.30 -12.19
CA ILE A 106 1.90 2.90 -12.88
C ILE A 106 3.14 3.28 -12.04
N ALA A 107 2.96 3.95 -10.90
CA ALA A 107 4.04 4.36 -10.01
C ALA A 107 4.35 3.31 -8.92
N ALA A 108 3.92 2.06 -9.10
CA ALA A 108 4.19 0.93 -8.22
C ALA A 108 5.63 0.94 -7.71
N GLU A 109 5.81 0.71 -6.40
CA GLU A 109 7.06 0.78 -5.64
C GLU A 109 8.23 0.02 -6.32
N VAL A 110 7.89 -1.01 -7.11
CA VAL A 110 8.81 -1.78 -7.98
C VAL A 110 9.65 -0.89 -8.92
N LEU A 111 9.14 0.27 -9.35
CA LEU A 111 9.92 1.21 -10.18
C LEU A 111 10.83 2.13 -9.34
N GLY A 112 10.46 2.41 -8.10
CA GLY A 112 11.26 3.17 -7.13
C GLY A 112 12.51 2.42 -6.72
N ASP A 113 12.33 1.18 -6.26
CA ASP A 113 13.41 0.34 -5.74
C ASP A 113 14.42 -0.13 -6.80
N TYR A 114 14.03 -0.14 -8.09
CA TYR A 114 14.91 -0.58 -9.19
C TYR A 114 15.42 0.53 -10.12
N GLY A 115 15.03 1.80 -9.95
CA GLY A 115 15.42 2.83 -10.93
C GLY A 115 15.36 4.29 -10.51
N ALA A 116 14.70 4.62 -9.41
CA ALA A 116 14.65 5.98 -8.89
C ALA A 116 15.30 6.02 -7.51
N GLY A 117 16.64 6.04 -7.49
CA GLY A 117 17.37 6.43 -6.29
C GLY A 117 16.96 7.83 -5.81
N PRO A 118 17.37 8.22 -4.59
CA PRO A 118 16.87 9.42 -3.89
C PRO A 118 17.04 10.73 -4.67
#